data_AF-A0A6M0AH19-F1
#
_entry.id   AF-A0A6M0AH19-F1
#
_cell.length_a   1.000
_cell.length_b   1.000
_cell.length_c   1.000
_cell.angle_alpha   90.00
_cell.angle_beta   90.00
_cell.angle_gamma   90.00
#
_symmetry.space_group_name_H-M   'P 1'
#
loop_
_entity.id
_entity.type
_entity.pdbx_description
1 polymer ?
#
loop_
_entity_poly.entity_id
_entity_poly.type
_entity_poly.pdbx_seq_one_letter_code
_entity_poly.pdbx_strand_id
1 'polypeptide(L)'
;MTYQETLTVIAPIKADQMDCLREVLQSIQQNVGHNDLIPFAQFPQVHFARFVILEAVKDPLLGITIPPSLAFSNCLDAPLKEYLRSLAEEGGYGLDRIFSHCEGYPSPQRLTVSSRIAYLQKHRVNTQTFYVNTIGRTVQQVRQEADLHDKIELFLDRYQHQQGADGSDVDTVRRAIQNFVKQDPSLSWALTPAVPPDLGWQIRDKLHLIVGLFLILLLGLAFLPISPLFVAILRWKEETAPHPRQDPKFRLSQFHRLHLAQDEDFFSQNQFSVVVLSNRVGSATSP
;
A
#
# COMPACT_ATOMS: atom_id res chain seq x y z
N MET A 1 19.31 5.16 5.67
CA MET A 1 17.99 4.61 6.02
C MET A 1 17.35 4.10 4.74
N THR A 2 16.94 2.84 4.71
CA THR A 2 16.13 2.32 3.60
C THR A 2 14.75 2.97 3.67
N TYR A 3 14.21 3.44 2.56
CA TYR A 3 12.87 4.04 2.49
C TYR A 3 12.01 3.23 1.51
N GLN A 4 10.70 3.43 1.56
CA GLN A 4 9.77 2.71 0.70
C GLN A 4 9.56 3.44 -0.63
N GLU A 5 9.58 2.68 -1.72
CA GLU A 5 9.27 3.12 -3.08
C GLU A 5 8.03 2.39 -3.62
N THR A 6 7.47 2.92 -4.70
CA THR A 6 6.36 2.30 -5.42
C THR A 6 6.67 2.08 -6.89
N LEU A 7 6.13 0.98 -7.41
CA LEU A 7 6.04 0.71 -8.83
C LEU A 7 4.59 0.49 -9.19
N THR A 8 4.03 1.39 -10.00
CA THR A 8 2.71 1.22 -10.62
C THR A 8 2.90 1.18 -12.13
N VAL A 9 2.48 0.08 -12.74
CA VAL A 9 2.48 -0.13 -14.19
C VAL A 9 1.04 -0.25 -14.65
N ILE A 10 0.66 0.51 -15.67
CA ILE A 10 -0.67 0.40 -16.30
C ILE A 10 -0.47 0.15 -17.78
N ALA A 11 -0.93 -1.01 -18.25
CA ALA A 11 -0.78 -1.43 -19.64
C ALA A 11 -2.15 -1.79 -20.24
N PRO A 12 -2.52 -1.25 -21.42
CA PRO A 12 -3.75 -1.64 -22.11
C PRO A 12 -3.77 -3.15 -22.39
N ILE A 13 -4.92 -3.80 -22.18
CA ILE A 13 -5.11 -5.22 -22.48
C ILE A 13 -5.61 -5.33 -23.92
N LYS A 14 -5.10 -6.31 -24.68
CA LYS A 14 -5.59 -6.59 -26.03
C LYS A 14 -7.05 -7.03 -25.96
N ALA A 15 -7.88 -6.54 -26.89
CA ALA A 15 -9.34 -6.71 -26.85
C ALA A 15 -9.81 -8.17 -26.71
N ASP A 16 -9.06 -9.13 -27.27
CA ASP A 16 -9.36 -10.57 -27.30
C ASP A 16 -8.65 -11.38 -26.21
N GLN A 17 -7.91 -10.74 -25.31
CA GLN A 17 -7.06 -11.42 -24.32
C GLN A 17 -7.54 -11.30 -22.87
N MET A 18 -8.69 -10.67 -22.65
CA MET A 18 -9.25 -10.44 -21.31
C MET A 18 -9.48 -11.73 -20.53
N ASP A 19 -10.14 -12.71 -21.14
CA ASP A 19 -10.48 -13.97 -20.46
C ASP A 19 -9.23 -14.82 -20.20
N CYS A 20 -8.33 -14.91 -21.18
CA CYS A 20 -7.04 -15.56 -21.00
C CYS A 20 -6.22 -14.94 -19.86
N LEU A 21 -6.20 -13.60 -19.76
CA LEU A 21 -5.52 -12.90 -18.67
C LEU A 21 -6.18 -13.18 -17.31
N ARG A 22 -7.51 -13.22 -17.25
CA ARG A 22 -8.23 -13.58 -16.00
C ARG A 22 -7.84 -14.97 -15.52
N GLU A 23 -7.76 -15.96 -16.41
CA GLU A 23 -7.33 -17.32 -16.06
C GLU A 23 -5.90 -17.34 -15.52
N VAL A 24 -4.98 -16.62 -16.16
CA VAL A 24 -3.59 -16.49 -15.69
C VAL A 24 -3.55 -15.87 -14.29
N LEU A 25 -4.26 -14.76 -14.05
CA LEU A 25 -4.29 -14.12 -12.74
C LEU A 25 -4.99 -14.97 -11.67
N GLN A 26 -6.00 -15.75 -12.06
CA GLN A 26 -6.66 -16.68 -11.15
C GLN A 26 -5.72 -17.78 -10.67
N SER A 27 -4.81 -18.26 -11.54
CA SER A 27 -3.78 -19.21 -11.13
C SER A 27 -2.82 -18.64 -10.08
N ILE A 28 -2.47 -17.35 -10.18
CA ILE A 28 -1.66 -16.64 -9.17
C ILE A 28 -2.43 -16.52 -7.86
N GLN A 29 -3.73 -16.22 -7.93
CA GLN A 29 -4.60 -16.04 -6.77
C GLN A 29 -4.69 -17.30 -5.89
N GLN A 30 -4.50 -18.50 -6.46
CA GLN A 30 -4.50 -19.76 -5.70
C GLN A 30 -3.38 -19.82 -4.66
N ASN A 31 -2.21 -19.22 -4.94
CA ASN A 31 -1.10 -19.11 -4.00
C ASN A 31 -0.24 -17.88 -4.31
N VAL A 32 -0.67 -16.71 -3.84
CA VAL A 32 -0.02 -15.43 -4.16
C VAL A 32 1.47 -15.42 -3.80
N GLY A 33 1.87 -16.04 -2.68
CA GLY A 33 3.25 -16.03 -2.22
C GLY A 33 4.19 -16.96 -2.99
N HIS A 34 3.70 -18.14 -3.39
CA HIS A 34 4.52 -19.24 -3.91
C HIS A 34 3.97 -19.83 -5.22
N ASN A 35 3.29 -19.03 -6.04
CA ASN A 35 2.83 -19.47 -7.37
C ASN A 35 4.02 -19.64 -8.33
N ASP A 36 3.82 -20.45 -9.36
CA ASP A 36 4.86 -20.80 -10.34
C ASP A 36 5.18 -19.68 -11.34
N LEU A 37 4.39 -18.60 -11.37
CA LEU A 37 4.57 -17.50 -12.32
C LEU A 37 5.48 -16.43 -11.74
N ILE A 38 5.10 -15.85 -10.60
CA ILE A 38 5.84 -14.82 -9.88
C ILE A 38 5.79 -15.14 -8.39
N PRO A 39 6.83 -15.79 -7.84
CA PRO A 39 6.87 -16.18 -6.42
C PRO A 39 7.17 -14.96 -5.54
N PHE A 40 6.17 -14.12 -5.28
CA PHE A 40 6.34 -12.83 -4.61
C PHE A 40 7.04 -12.92 -3.24
N ALA A 41 6.89 -14.05 -2.53
CA ALA A 41 7.52 -14.27 -1.24
C ALA A 41 9.07 -14.30 -1.29
N GLN A 42 9.64 -14.58 -2.46
CA GLN A 42 11.09 -14.65 -2.67
C GLN A 42 11.74 -13.27 -2.80
N PHE A 43 10.97 -12.21 -3.12
CA PHE A 43 11.51 -10.86 -3.19
C PHE A 43 11.51 -10.23 -1.78
N PRO A 44 12.67 -10.11 -1.12
CA PRO A 44 12.73 -9.73 0.29
C PRO A 44 12.33 -8.27 0.52
N GLN A 45 12.39 -7.42 -0.50
CA GLN A 45 12.01 -6.01 -0.42
C GLN A 45 10.51 -5.75 -0.64
N VAL A 46 9.70 -6.73 -1.04
CA VAL A 46 8.29 -6.50 -1.39
C VAL A 46 7.41 -6.52 -0.14
N HIS A 47 6.81 -5.38 0.19
CA HIS A 47 5.76 -5.28 1.21
C HIS A 47 4.42 -5.74 0.66
N PHE A 48 4.16 -5.40 -0.60
CA PHE A 48 2.88 -5.59 -1.26
C PHE A 48 3.05 -5.63 -2.77
N ALA A 49 2.33 -6.54 -3.43
CA ALA A 49 2.21 -6.60 -4.88
C ALA A 49 0.78 -7.01 -5.25
N ARG A 50 0.21 -6.39 -6.29
CA ARG A 50 -1.11 -6.75 -6.82
C ARG A 50 -1.18 -6.59 -8.34
N PHE A 51 -1.95 -7.47 -8.96
CA PHE A 51 -2.48 -7.30 -10.30
C PHE A 51 -3.98 -7.02 -10.22
N VAL A 52 -4.45 -6.06 -11.00
CA VAL A 52 -5.87 -5.71 -11.10
C VAL A 52 -6.20 -5.46 -12.56
N ILE A 53 -7.24 -6.12 -13.06
CA ILE A 53 -7.84 -5.79 -14.35
C ILE A 53 -8.80 -4.62 -14.14
N LEU A 54 -8.53 -3.52 -14.82
CA LEU A 54 -9.43 -2.39 -14.94
C LEU A 54 -10.27 -2.63 -16.20
N GLU A 55 -11.57 -2.85 -16.01
CA GLU A 55 -12.51 -3.06 -17.12
C GLU A 55 -12.65 -1.81 -17.98
N ALA A 56 -13.12 -1.99 -19.21
CA ALA A 56 -13.44 -0.87 -20.08
C ALA A 56 -14.57 -0.03 -19.44
N VAL A 57 -14.37 1.29 -19.36
CA VAL A 57 -15.34 2.22 -18.80
C VAL A 57 -15.56 3.35 -19.78
N LYS A 58 -16.82 3.74 -19.97
CA LYS A 58 -17.16 4.95 -20.72
C LYS A 58 -17.07 6.15 -19.78
N ASP A 59 -16.18 7.09 -20.08
CA ASP A 59 -16.09 8.36 -19.37
C ASP A 59 -17.42 9.13 -19.56
N PRO A 60 -18.17 9.40 -18.49
CA PRO A 60 -19.47 10.05 -18.59
C PRO A 60 -19.38 11.54 -18.94
N LEU A 61 -18.24 12.19 -18.70
CA LEU A 61 -18.02 13.60 -18.99
C LEU A 61 -17.50 13.81 -20.41
N LEU A 62 -16.57 12.96 -20.85
CA LEU A 62 -15.92 13.06 -22.15
C LEU A 62 -16.61 12.21 -23.24
N GLY A 63 -17.43 11.24 -22.85
CA GLY A 63 -18.09 10.30 -23.77
C GLY A 63 -17.14 9.29 -24.42
N ILE A 64 -15.87 9.29 -24.04
CA ILE A 64 -14.80 8.43 -24.58
C ILE A 64 -14.77 7.11 -23.82
N THR A 65 -14.58 6.00 -24.53
CA THR A 65 -14.33 4.70 -23.89
C THR A 65 -12.87 4.60 -23.49
N ILE A 66 -12.62 4.45 -22.19
CA ILE A 66 -11.32 4.07 -21.64
C ILE A 66 -11.18 2.56 -21.85
N PRO A 67 -10.14 2.09 -22.55
CA PRO A 67 -9.95 0.67 -22.84
C PRO A 67 -9.62 -0.11 -21.56
N PRO A 68 -9.86 -1.43 -21.54
CA PRO A 68 -9.46 -2.25 -20.41
C PRO A 68 -7.94 -2.23 -20.26
N SER A 69 -7.45 -2.26 -19.02
CA SER A 69 -6.02 -2.20 -18.73
C SER A 69 -5.65 -3.07 -17.53
N LEU A 70 -4.42 -3.56 -17.53
CA LEU A 70 -3.84 -4.27 -16.42
C LEU A 70 -3.04 -3.29 -15.57
N ALA A 71 -3.42 -3.16 -14.31
CA ALA A 71 -2.68 -2.44 -13.30
C ALA A 71 -1.84 -3.42 -12.48
N PHE A 72 -0.53 -3.19 -12.43
CA PHE A 72 0.41 -3.90 -11.56
C PHE A 72 1.02 -2.90 -10.56
N SER A 73 0.70 -3.05 -9.27
CA SER A 73 1.13 -2.12 -8.22
C SER A 73 1.97 -2.84 -7.19
N ASN A 74 3.08 -2.22 -6.77
CA ASN A 74 4.00 -2.74 -5.78
C ASN A 74 4.41 -1.65 -4.78
N CYS A 75 4.54 -2.03 -3.51
CA CYS A 75 5.23 -1.25 -2.48
C CYS A 75 6.45 -2.05 -2.03
N LEU A 76 7.61 -1.40 -1.98
CA LEU A 76 8.88 -2.08 -1.76
C LEU A 76 9.89 -1.23 -1.00
N ASP A 77 10.82 -1.89 -0.34
CA ASP A 77 12.03 -1.24 0.16
C ASP A 77 12.94 -0.85 -1.02
N ALA A 78 13.45 0.38 -0.98
CA ALA A 78 14.40 0.88 -1.97
C ALA A 78 15.68 0.02 -2.01
N PRO A 79 16.35 -0.10 -3.18
CA PRO A 79 16.07 0.64 -4.42
C PRO A 79 15.19 -0.13 -5.43
N LEU A 80 14.25 0.59 -6.05
CA LEU A 80 13.37 0.11 -7.11
C LEU A 80 14.14 -0.51 -8.30
N LYS A 81 15.33 0.02 -8.59
CA LYS A 81 16.16 -0.47 -9.71
C LYS A 81 16.58 -1.93 -9.51
N GLU A 82 16.93 -2.32 -8.30
CA GLU A 82 17.32 -3.71 -7.99
C GLU A 82 16.09 -4.62 -8.04
N TYR A 83 14.96 -4.16 -7.50
CA TYR A 83 13.70 -4.88 -7.61
C TYR A 83 13.31 -5.16 -9.07
N LEU A 84 13.35 -4.14 -9.94
CA LEU A 84 13.00 -4.30 -11.36
C LEU A 84 13.89 -5.33 -12.07
N ARG A 85 15.17 -5.41 -11.68
CA ARG A 85 16.09 -6.41 -12.24
C ARG A 85 15.70 -7.81 -11.76
N SER A 86 15.62 -8.03 -10.45
CA SER A 86 15.21 -9.32 -9.88
C SER A 86 13.86 -9.77 -10.42
N LEU A 87 12.87 -8.88 -10.51
CA LEU A 87 11.56 -9.20 -11.06
C LEU A 87 11.63 -9.62 -12.54
N ALA A 88 12.48 -8.98 -13.35
CA ALA A 88 12.64 -9.32 -14.77
C ALA A 88 13.47 -10.59 -15.02
N GLU A 89 14.32 -10.96 -14.07
CA GLU A 89 15.16 -12.17 -14.10
C GLU A 89 14.40 -13.37 -13.52
N GLU A 90 14.03 -13.29 -12.25
CA GLU A 90 13.42 -14.38 -11.46
C GLU A 90 11.92 -14.52 -11.76
N GLY A 91 11.20 -13.40 -11.88
CA GLY A 91 9.78 -13.36 -12.26
C GLY A 91 9.53 -13.28 -13.76
N GLY A 92 10.59 -13.39 -14.58
CA GLY A 92 10.53 -13.14 -16.02
C GLY A 92 9.51 -14.00 -16.76
N TYR A 93 9.43 -15.29 -16.44
CA TYR A 93 8.45 -16.21 -17.03
C TYR A 93 7.01 -15.78 -16.73
N GLY A 94 6.70 -15.43 -15.48
CA GLY A 94 5.38 -14.93 -15.10
C GLY A 94 5.04 -13.59 -15.74
N LEU A 95 6.00 -12.66 -15.81
CA LEU A 95 5.82 -11.41 -16.54
C LEU A 95 5.47 -11.65 -18.01
N ASP A 96 6.15 -12.60 -18.65
CA ASP A 96 5.89 -12.94 -20.05
C ASP A 96 4.47 -13.48 -20.23
N ARG A 97 4.05 -14.40 -19.35
CA ARG A 97 2.70 -14.99 -19.37
C ARG A 97 1.59 -13.97 -19.10
N ILE A 98 1.83 -12.99 -18.25
CA ILE A 98 0.85 -11.96 -17.89
C ILE A 98 0.80 -10.89 -18.97
N PHE A 99 1.93 -10.23 -19.24
CA PHE A 99 1.97 -9.07 -20.12
C PHE A 99 1.94 -9.42 -21.61
N SER A 100 2.08 -10.70 -22.02
CA SER A 100 1.79 -11.10 -23.40
C SER A 100 0.35 -10.81 -23.83
N HIS A 101 -0.57 -10.69 -22.87
CA HIS A 101 -1.96 -10.29 -23.09
C HIS A 101 -2.14 -8.76 -23.23
N CYS A 102 -1.10 -7.98 -22.94
CA CYS A 102 -1.13 -6.52 -23.01
C CYS A 102 -0.54 -5.99 -24.33
N GLU A 103 -0.97 -4.80 -24.71
CA GLU A 103 -0.51 -4.12 -25.91
C GLU A 103 0.98 -3.75 -25.81
N GLY A 104 1.68 -3.87 -26.95
CA GLY A 104 3.08 -3.45 -27.08
C GLY A 104 4.11 -4.30 -26.32
N TYR A 105 3.71 -5.42 -25.70
CA TYR A 105 4.65 -6.31 -25.04
C TYR A 105 5.58 -6.98 -26.06
N PRO A 106 6.87 -7.22 -25.74
CA PRO A 106 7.79 -7.81 -26.69
C PRO A 106 7.32 -9.18 -27.19
N SER A 107 7.56 -9.47 -28.47
CA SER A 107 7.29 -10.80 -29.03
C SER A 107 8.25 -11.83 -28.46
N PRO A 108 7.91 -13.14 -28.45
CA PRO A 108 8.74 -14.19 -27.85
C PRO A 108 10.23 -14.16 -28.26
N GLN A 109 10.52 -13.80 -29.51
CA GLN A 109 11.89 -13.74 -30.06
C GLN A 109 12.70 -12.54 -29.54
N ARG A 110 12.04 -11.54 -28.95
CA ARG A 110 12.66 -10.32 -28.40
C ARG A 110 12.66 -10.29 -26.88
N LEU A 111 12.16 -11.34 -26.22
CA LEU A 111 12.11 -11.43 -24.77
C LEU A 111 13.52 -11.55 -24.20
N THR A 112 13.88 -10.54 -23.43
CA THR A 112 15.12 -10.40 -22.67
C THR A 112 14.81 -9.66 -21.38
N VAL A 113 15.67 -9.80 -20.36
CA VAL A 113 15.58 -9.03 -19.10
C VAL A 113 15.44 -7.53 -19.40
N SER A 114 16.28 -6.99 -20.28
CA SER A 114 16.25 -5.58 -20.69
C SER A 114 14.93 -5.19 -21.35
N SER A 115 14.36 -6.03 -22.22
CA SER A 115 13.08 -5.74 -22.86
C SER A 115 11.91 -5.71 -21.87
N ARG A 116 11.92 -6.58 -20.86
CA ARG A 116 10.91 -6.61 -19.78
C ARG A 116 11.00 -5.35 -18.95
N ILE A 117 12.20 -4.99 -18.49
CA ILE A 117 12.43 -3.75 -17.73
C ILE A 117 12.00 -2.53 -18.55
N ALA A 118 12.37 -2.45 -19.83
CA ALA A 118 11.99 -1.36 -20.70
C ALA A 118 10.47 -1.27 -20.87
N TYR A 119 9.77 -2.40 -20.99
CA TYR A 119 8.31 -2.43 -21.05
C TYR A 119 7.67 -1.91 -19.75
N LEU A 120 8.12 -2.39 -18.59
CA LEU A 120 7.61 -1.96 -17.28
C LEU A 120 7.87 -0.47 -17.04
N GLN A 121 9.04 0.03 -17.43
CA GLN A 121 9.38 1.46 -17.32
C GLN A 121 8.54 2.33 -18.27
N LYS A 122 8.32 1.88 -19.50
CA LYS A 122 7.50 2.60 -20.49
C LYS A 122 6.05 2.77 -20.01
N HIS A 123 5.50 1.76 -19.34
CA HIS A 123 4.13 1.75 -18.82
C HIS A 123 4.03 2.17 -17.36
N ARG A 124 5.14 2.66 -16.77
CA ARG A 124 5.15 3.15 -15.40
C ARG A 124 4.35 4.44 -15.32
N VAL A 125 3.38 4.47 -14.41
CA VAL A 125 2.64 5.67 -14.04
C VAL A 125 3.28 6.27 -12.79
N ASN A 126 3.51 7.58 -12.79
CA ASN A 126 4.07 8.24 -11.63
C ASN A 126 3.04 8.28 -10.49
N THR A 127 3.40 7.74 -9.34
CA THR A 127 2.54 7.74 -8.16
C THR A 127 2.41 9.16 -7.63
N GLN A 128 1.23 9.76 -7.74
CA GLN A 128 1.00 11.17 -7.33
C GLN A 128 0.96 11.33 -5.81
N THR A 129 0.52 10.30 -5.09
CA THR A 129 0.50 10.29 -3.63
C THR A 129 0.74 8.86 -3.15
N PHE A 130 1.73 8.69 -2.28
CA PHE A 130 2.04 7.43 -1.64
C PHE A 130 2.09 7.66 -0.14
N TYR A 131 1.17 7.03 0.59
CA TYR A 131 1.11 7.13 2.04
C TYR A 131 1.94 6.02 2.68
N VAL A 132 2.88 6.41 3.53
CA VAL A 132 3.70 5.49 4.32
C VAL A 132 3.48 5.81 5.79
N ASN A 133 2.85 4.90 6.52
CA ASN A 133 2.58 5.10 7.95
C ASN A 133 3.88 5.09 8.79
N THR A 134 4.80 4.17 8.48
CA THR A 134 6.05 4.02 9.24
C THR A 134 7.25 4.02 8.29
N ILE A 135 7.79 5.22 8.06
CA ILE A 135 8.90 5.43 7.13
C ILE A 135 10.12 4.62 7.58
N GLY A 136 10.71 3.88 6.64
CA GLY A 136 11.94 3.10 6.78
C GLY A 136 11.87 1.83 7.63
N ARG A 137 10.67 1.42 8.08
CA ARG A 137 10.44 0.06 8.56
C ARG A 137 10.46 -0.92 7.37
N THR A 138 11.55 -1.66 7.23
CA THR A 138 11.78 -2.58 6.10
C THR A 138 10.95 -3.86 6.23
N VAL A 139 10.74 -4.59 5.14
CA VAL A 139 10.11 -5.92 5.16
C VAL A 139 10.85 -6.86 6.11
N GLN A 140 12.19 -6.81 6.10
CA GLN A 140 13.02 -7.59 7.01
C GLN A 140 12.69 -7.26 8.46
N GLN A 141 12.65 -5.97 8.81
CA GLN A 141 12.31 -5.54 10.17
C GLN A 141 10.89 -5.94 10.55
N VAL A 142 9.93 -5.83 9.63
CA VAL A 142 8.53 -6.26 9.86
C VAL A 142 8.47 -7.76 10.18
N ARG A 143 9.15 -8.60 9.39
CA ARG A 143 9.18 -10.06 9.62
C ARG A 143 9.87 -10.41 10.94
N GLN A 144 10.97 -9.73 11.25
CA GLN A 144 11.69 -9.88 12.51
C GLN A 144 10.82 -9.50 13.71
N GLU A 145 10.13 -8.37 13.65
CA GLU A 145 9.25 -7.90 14.73
C GLU A 145 8.00 -8.77 14.90
N ALA A 146 7.49 -9.37 13.82
CA ALA A 146 6.44 -10.38 13.89
C ALA A 146 6.92 -11.64 14.63
N ASP A 147 8.09 -12.17 14.28
CA ASP A 147 8.69 -13.32 14.99
C ASP A 147 8.97 -13.01 16.47
N LEU A 148 9.46 -11.80 16.77
CA LEU A 148 9.64 -11.34 18.15
C LEU A 148 8.33 -11.28 18.92
N HIS A 149 7.28 -10.74 18.30
CA HIS A 149 5.94 -10.68 18.89
C HIS A 149 5.46 -12.09 19.25
N ASP A 150 5.48 -13.02 18.29
CA ASP A 150 4.98 -14.38 18.48
C ASP A 150 5.77 -15.13 19.56
N LYS A 151 7.09 -14.94 19.61
CA LYS A 151 7.94 -15.53 20.66
C LYS A 151 7.67 -14.94 22.05
N ILE A 152 7.44 -13.63 22.15
CA ILE A 152 7.09 -12.99 23.42
C ILE A 152 5.72 -13.47 23.89
N GLU A 153 4.75 -13.59 22.98
CA GLU A 153 3.40 -14.10 23.28
C GLU A 153 3.48 -15.54 23.83
N LEU A 154 4.15 -16.44 23.11
CA LEU A 154 4.36 -17.82 23.56
C LEU A 154 5.12 -17.91 24.89
N PHE A 155 6.06 -16.99 25.14
CA PHE A 155 6.75 -16.90 26.42
C PHE A 155 5.80 -16.47 27.54
N LEU A 156 4.98 -15.44 27.30
CA LEU A 156 4.04 -14.91 28.28
C LEU A 156 2.95 -15.92 28.65
N ASP A 157 2.43 -16.67 27.67
CA ASP A 157 1.47 -17.75 27.93
C ASP A 157 2.04 -18.77 28.92
N ARG A 158 3.28 -19.23 28.67
CA ARG A 158 3.98 -20.17 29.57
C ARG A 158 4.28 -19.55 30.94
N TYR A 159 4.72 -18.30 30.95
CA TYR A 159 5.06 -17.57 32.17
C TYR A 159 3.84 -17.42 33.09
N GLN A 160 2.68 -17.08 32.53
CA GLN A 160 1.42 -16.95 33.26
C GLN A 160 0.95 -18.28 33.83
N HIS A 161 1.08 -19.38 33.08
CA HIS A 161 0.73 -20.72 33.58
C HIS A 161 1.60 -21.16 34.77
N GLN A 162 2.87 -20.74 34.82
CA GLN A 162 3.81 -21.11 35.89
C GLN A 162 3.65 -20.28 37.16
N GLN A 163 3.41 -18.97 37.03
CA GLN A 163 3.35 -18.03 38.16
C GLN A 163 1.96 -17.98 38.84
N GLY A 164 0.95 -18.61 38.24
CA GLY A 164 -0.44 -18.53 38.69
C GLY A 164 -1.11 -17.21 38.27
N ALA A 165 -2.44 -17.16 38.39
CA ALA A 165 -3.25 -16.00 37.97
C ALA A 165 -3.12 -14.77 38.88
N ASP A 166 -2.27 -14.83 39.90
CA ASP A 166 -2.10 -13.71 40.83
C ASP A 166 -1.18 -12.66 40.20
N GLY A 167 -1.70 -11.45 40.08
CA GLY A 167 -1.16 -10.35 39.28
C GLY A 167 0.32 -10.10 39.52
N SER A 168 1.15 -10.63 38.62
CA SER A 168 2.57 -10.30 38.58
C SER A 168 2.71 -8.80 38.33
N ASP A 169 3.47 -8.13 39.19
CA ASP A 169 3.80 -6.71 39.05
C ASP A 169 4.34 -6.40 37.63
N VAL A 170 3.91 -5.28 37.04
CA VAL A 170 4.20 -4.92 35.65
C VAL A 170 5.70 -4.83 35.40
N ASP A 171 6.48 -4.35 36.37
CA ASP A 171 7.94 -4.28 36.25
C ASP A 171 8.61 -5.65 36.30
N THR A 172 7.98 -6.62 36.96
CA THR A 172 8.44 -8.01 36.99
C THR A 172 8.23 -8.69 35.64
N VAL A 173 7.04 -8.54 35.05
CA VAL A 173 6.72 -9.07 33.72
C VAL A 173 7.62 -8.43 32.66
N ARG A 174 7.81 -7.10 32.69
CA ARG A 174 8.71 -6.41 31.76
C ARG A 174 10.14 -6.96 31.82
N ARG A 175 10.69 -7.12 33.04
CA ARG A 175 12.03 -7.68 33.24
C ARG A 175 12.12 -9.13 32.75
N ALA A 176 11.07 -9.92 32.95
CA ALA A 176 10.99 -11.30 32.46
C ALA A 176 11.06 -11.35 30.92
N ILE A 177 10.27 -10.52 30.23
CA ILE A 177 10.33 -10.40 28.76
C ILE A 177 11.72 -9.97 28.29
N GLN A 178 12.29 -8.93 28.90
CA GLN A 178 13.62 -8.45 28.51
C GLN A 178 14.71 -9.51 28.72
N ASN A 179 14.63 -10.28 29.79
CA ASN A 179 15.56 -11.38 30.04
C ASN A 179 15.39 -12.52 29.04
N PHE A 180 14.15 -12.88 28.71
CA PHE A 180 13.85 -13.87 27.66
C PHE A 180 14.46 -13.44 26.31
N VAL A 181 14.20 -12.21 25.87
CA VAL A 181 14.74 -11.67 24.61
C VAL A 181 16.28 -11.64 24.62
N LYS A 182 16.90 -11.29 25.75
CA LYS A 182 18.37 -11.29 25.88
C LYS A 182 18.98 -12.70 25.82
N GLN A 183 18.24 -13.72 26.23
CA GLN A 183 18.72 -15.10 26.28
C GLN A 183 18.55 -15.84 24.96
N ASP A 184 17.63 -15.42 24.09
CA ASP A 184 17.42 -16.01 22.78
C ASP A 184 18.35 -15.36 21.72
N PRO A 185 19.37 -16.08 21.19
CA PRO A 185 20.28 -15.52 20.21
C PRO A 185 19.58 -15.09 18.90
N SER A 186 18.45 -15.71 18.55
CA SER A 186 17.69 -15.38 17.35
C SER A 186 17.02 -14.01 17.45
N LEU A 187 16.84 -13.49 18.67
CA LEU A 187 16.24 -12.18 18.95
C LEU A 187 17.26 -11.08 19.23
N SER A 188 18.55 -11.37 19.08
CA SER A 188 19.63 -10.40 19.35
C SER A 188 19.52 -9.08 18.59
N TRP A 189 18.95 -9.12 17.38
CA TRP A 189 18.67 -7.92 16.57
C TRP A 189 17.72 -6.93 17.27
N ALA A 190 16.80 -7.41 18.14
CA ALA A 190 15.83 -6.57 18.84
C ALA A 190 16.46 -5.76 19.99
N LEU A 191 17.70 -6.11 20.38
CA LEU A 191 18.45 -5.38 21.41
C LEU A 191 19.15 -4.14 20.86
N THR A 192 19.25 -4.02 19.54
CA THR A 192 19.83 -2.86 18.86
C THR A 192 18.72 -1.91 18.41
N PRO A 193 18.79 -0.60 18.75
CA PRO A 193 17.86 0.39 18.25
C PRO A 193 17.85 0.46 16.71
N ALA A 194 16.70 0.80 16.14
CA ALA A 194 16.58 1.03 14.70
C ALA A 194 17.50 2.15 14.22
N VAL A 195 18.01 2.02 12.99
CA VAL A 195 18.91 3.01 12.39
C VAL A 195 18.18 4.35 12.22
N PRO A 196 18.69 5.47 12.76
CA PRO A 196 18.03 6.76 12.60
C PRO A 196 18.07 7.24 11.14
N PRO A 197 17.20 8.20 10.77
CA PRO A 197 17.27 8.87 9.47
C PRO A 197 18.64 9.53 9.27
N ASP A 198 19.09 9.61 8.02
CA ASP A 198 20.34 10.27 7.69
C ASP A 198 20.28 11.77 8.01
N LEU A 199 21.44 12.37 8.31
CA LEU A 199 21.52 13.79 8.68
C LEU A 199 20.94 14.71 7.59
N GLY A 200 21.10 14.33 6.32
CA GLY A 200 20.53 15.06 5.19
C GLY A 200 19.00 15.13 5.25
N TRP A 201 18.35 13.99 5.51
CA TRP A 201 16.91 13.94 5.71
C TRP A 201 16.46 14.75 6.93
N GLN A 202 17.16 14.62 8.07
CA GLN A 202 16.82 15.38 9.28
C GLN A 202 16.91 16.91 9.06
N ILE A 203 17.91 17.37 8.31
CA ILE A 203 18.07 18.79 7.97
C ILE A 203 16.93 19.24 7.04
N ARG A 204 16.65 18.46 5.99
CA ARG A 204 15.60 18.77 5.02
C ARG A 204 14.23 18.83 5.67
N ASP A 205 13.92 17.88 6.56
CA ASP A 205 12.65 17.82 7.29
C ASP A 205 12.45 19.08 8.15
N LYS A 206 13.47 19.46 8.93
CA LYS A 206 13.46 20.72 9.71
C LYS A 206 13.29 21.95 8.81
N LEU A 207 13.98 21.99 7.68
CA LEU A 207 13.88 23.10 6.73
C LEU A 207 12.48 23.18 6.11
N HIS A 208 11.89 22.04 5.73
CA HIS A 208 10.52 21.97 5.22
C HIS A 208 9.51 22.47 6.25
N LEU A 209 9.66 22.09 7.53
CA LEU A 209 8.83 22.60 8.62
C LEU A 209 8.93 24.13 8.75
N ILE A 210 10.15 24.67 8.81
CA ILE A 210 10.39 26.11 8.94
C ILE A 210 9.81 26.88 7.75
N VAL A 211 10.07 26.41 6.53
CA VAL A 211 9.54 27.03 5.30
C VAL A 211 8.01 26.96 5.27
N GLY A 212 7.42 25.82 5.65
CA GLY A 212 5.98 25.64 5.73
C GLY A 212 5.32 26.59 6.73
N LEU A 213 5.91 26.73 7.93
CA LEU A 213 5.43 27.68 8.95
C LEU A 213 5.52 29.12 8.47
N PHE A 214 6.63 29.50 7.81
CA PHE A 214 6.79 30.84 7.25
C PHE A 214 5.78 31.11 6.13
N LEU A 215 5.52 30.12 5.27
CA LEU A 215 4.53 30.20 4.20
C LEU A 215 3.11 30.36 4.78
N ILE A 216 2.76 29.59 5.81
CA ILE A 216 1.47 29.69 6.51
C ILE A 216 1.32 31.08 7.15
N LEU A 217 2.37 31.59 7.79
CA LEU A 217 2.34 32.93 8.39
C LEU A 217 2.13 34.00 7.32
N LEU A 218 2.90 33.95 6.23
CA LEU A 218 2.83 34.93 5.14
C LEU A 218 1.48 34.89 4.42
N LEU A 219 1.01 33.69 4.05
CA LEU A 219 -0.31 33.50 3.46
C LEU A 219 -1.40 33.94 4.45
N GLY A 220 -1.30 33.55 5.72
CA GLY A 220 -2.23 33.96 6.77
C GLY A 220 -2.37 35.48 6.86
N LEU A 221 -1.26 36.21 6.89
CA LEU A 221 -1.23 37.68 6.89
C LEU A 221 -1.82 38.28 5.60
N ALA A 222 -1.50 37.72 4.43
CA ALA A 222 -2.01 38.19 3.16
C ALA A 222 -3.52 37.95 2.99
N PHE A 223 -4.04 36.82 3.48
CA PHE A 223 -5.44 36.43 3.39
C PHE A 223 -6.30 36.97 4.53
N LEU A 224 -5.71 37.38 5.67
CA LEU A 224 -6.42 37.97 6.81
C LEU A 224 -7.43 39.06 6.40
N PRO A 225 -7.07 40.09 5.59
CA PRO A 225 -8.01 41.14 5.20
C PRO A 225 -9.15 40.64 4.30
N ILE A 226 -8.93 39.56 3.54
CA ILE A 226 -9.91 38.97 2.62
C ILE A 226 -10.83 37.98 3.36
N SER A 227 -10.39 37.46 4.51
CA SER A 227 -11.10 36.41 5.25
C SER A 227 -12.56 36.74 5.60
N PRO A 228 -12.96 37.96 6.01
CA PRO A 228 -14.37 38.25 6.30
C PRO A 228 -15.24 38.18 5.03
N LEU A 229 -14.72 38.66 3.90
CA LEU A 229 -15.39 38.58 2.61
C LEU A 229 -15.51 37.12 2.15
N PHE A 230 -14.44 36.34 2.30
CA PHE A 230 -14.47 34.92 1.97
C PHE A 230 -15.49 34.16 2.83
N VAL A 231 -15.53 34.41 4.14
CA VAL A 231 -16.51 33.79 5.05
C VAL A 231 -17.94 34.23 4.71
N ALA A 232 -18.15 35.50 4.37
CA ALA A 232 -19.46 35.98 3.92
C ALA A 232 -19.90 35.30 2.61
N ILE A 233 -18.98 35.15 1.64
CA ILE A 233 -19.25 34.44 0.38
C ILE A 233 -19.50 32.95 0.64
N LEU A 234 -18.71 32.31 1.51
CA LEU A 234 -18.89 30.92 1.88
C LEU A 234 -20.26 30.73 2.52
N ARG A 235 -20.63 31.58 3.47
CA ARG A 235 -21.92 31.53 4.15
C ARG A 235 -23.08 31.76 3.19
N TRP A 236 -22.96 32.75 2.30
CA TRP A 236 -23.93 32.99 1.25
C TRP A 236 -24.06 31.77 0.33
N LYS A 237 -22.95 31.14 -0.07
CA LYS A 237 -22.98 29.90 -0.85
C LYS A 237 -23.55 28.71 -0.07
N GLU A 238 -23.30 28.58 1.22
CA GLU A 238 -23.93 27.53 2.05
C GLU A 238 -25.45 27.70 2.11
N GLU A 239 -25.94 28.94 2.18
CA GLU A 239 -27.38 29.25 2.25
C GLU A 239 -28.08 29.23 0.88
N THR A 240 -27.37 29.57 -0.20
CA THR A 240 -27.95 29.74 -1.54
C THR A 240 -27.56 28.67 -2.56
N ALA A 241 -26.45 27.95 -2.35
CA ALA A 241 -26.11 26.86 -3.23
C ALA A 241 -27.18 25.77 -3.05
N PRO A 242 -27.78 25.28 -4.13
CA PRO A 242 -28.69 24.15 -4.05
C PRO A 242 -27.92 23.01 -3.39
N HIS A 243 -28.47 22.45 -2.31
CA HIS A 243 -27.90 21.25 -1.72
C HIS A 243 -27.67 20.22 -2.84
N PRO A 244 -26.57 19.46 -2.86
CA PRO A 244 -26.34 18.43 -3.88
C PRO A 244 -27.49 17.42 -4.00
N ARG A 245 -28.32 17.30 -2.94
CA ARG A 245 -29.56 16.50 -2.92
C ARG A 245 -30.70 17.06 -3.78
N GLN A 246 -30.64 18.33 -4.18
CA GLN A 246 -31.69 19.08 -4.89
C GLN A 246 -31.32 19.43 -6.33
N ASP A 247 -30.05 19.25 -6.75
CA ASP A 247 -29.67 19.40 -8.16
C ASP A 247 -30.19 18.19 -8.96
N PRO A 248 -31.14 18.37 -9.90
CA PRO A 248 -31.65 17.28 -10.72
C PRO A 248 -30.59 16.66 -11.66
N LYS A 249 -29.46 17.33 -11.88
CA LYS A 249 -28.29 16.82 -12.62
C LYS A 249 -27.32 16.07 -11.70
N PHE A 250 -27.28 16.38 -10.41
CA PHE A 250 -26.57 15.63 -9.37
C PHE A 250 -27.41 14.44 -8.86
N ARG A 251 -28.21 13.84 -9.75
CA ARG A 251 -28.87 12.58 -9.41
C ARG A 251 -27.82 11.47 -9.47
N LEU A 252 -27.50 10.90 -8.31
CA LEU A 252 -27.24 9.47 -8.09
C LEU A 252 -28.46 8.62 -8.57
N SER A 253 -28.96 8.87 -9.78
CA SER A 253 -30.15 8.24 -10.36
C SER A 253 -29.88 6.81 -10.83
N GLN A 254 -28.61 6.42 -10.86
CA GLN A 254 -28.20 5.11 -11.37
C GLN A 254 -28.10 4.07 -10.26
N PHE A 255 -28.02 4.50 -8.99
CA PHE A 255 -27.87 3.57 -7.87
C PHE A 255 -28.84 3.92 -6.74
N HIS A 256 -29.67 2.94 -6.38
CA HIS A 256 -30.55 3.02 -5.22
C HIS A 256 -29.70 3.37 -3.99
N ARG A 257 -29.98 4.49 -3.32
CA ARG A 257 -29.27 4.92 -2.10
C ARG A 257 -29.20 3.84 -1.01
N LEU A 258 -30.22 2.99 -0.95
CA LEU A 258 -30.26 1.81 -0.07
C LEU A 258 -29.23 0.75 -0.48
N HIS A 259 -29.01 0.57 -1.78
CA HIS A 259 -28.00 -0.35 -2.30
C HIS A 259 -26.59 0.19 -2.05
N LEU A 260 -26.33 1.48 -2.31
CA LEU A 260 -25.03 2.08 -2.01
C LEU A 260 -24.70 2.08 -0.51
N ALA A 261 -25.68 2.30 0.37
CA ALA A 261 -25.46 2.22 1.82
C ALA A 261 -25.23 0.77 2.29
N GLN A 262 -25.88 -0.20 1.67
CA GLN A 262 -25.60 -1.62 1.88
C GLN A 262 -24.24 -2.04 1.28
N ASP A 263 -23.79 -1.38 0.21
CA ASP A 263 -22.49 -1.63 -0.41
C ASP A 263 -21.36 -0.82 0.25
N GLU A 264 -21.63 0.29 0.94
CA GLU A 264 -20.62 1.09 1.67
C GLU A 264 -20.07 0.34 2.88
N ASP A 265 -20.94 -0.38 3.59
CA ASP A 265 -20.56 -1.19 4.75
C ASP A 265 -19.81 -2.48 4.36
N PHE A 266 -19.91 -2.94 3.11
CA PHE A 266 -19.37 -4.25 2.69
C PHE A 266 -18.42 -4.24 1.48
N PHE A 267 -18.47 -3.24 0.58
CA PHE A 267 -17.82 -3.27 -0.73
C PHE A 267 -17.13 -1.98 -1.18
N SER A 268 -17.61 -0.79 -0.80
CA SER A 268 -16.99 0.47 -1.20
C SER A 268 -15.99 0.99 -0.16
N GLN A 269 -15.03 0.13 0.23
CA GLN A 269 -13.81 0.65 0.81
C GLN A 269 -13.09 1.50 -0.24
N ASN A 270 -12.71 2.70 0.18
CA ASN A 270 -11.80 3.58 -0.56
C ASN A 270 -10.67 2.76 -1.21
N GLN A 271 -10.38 2.93 -2.51
CA GLN A 271 -9.26 2.24 -3.18
C GLN A 271 -7.87 2.63 -2.62
N PHE A 272 -7.83 3.44 -1.56
CA PHE A 272 -6.67 3.53 -0.70
C PHE A 272 -6.45 2.19 -0.01
N SER A 273 -5.61 1.37 -0.61
CA SER A 273 -4.98 0.27 0.11
C SER A 273 -4.07 0.86 1.18
N VAL A 274 -4.62 1.02 2.39
CA VAL A 274 -3.81 1.35 3.55
C VAL A 274 -3.19 0.04 4.03
N VAL A 275 -1.88 -0.10 3.86
CA VAL A 275 -1.14 -1.19 4.49
C VAL A 275 -0.98 -0.83 5.96
N VAL A 276 -1.95 -1.24 6.78
CA VAL A 276 -1.82 -1.23 8.23
C VAL A 276 -1.29 -2.61 8.64
N LEU A 277 -0.03 -2.67 9.06
CA LEU A 277 0.50 -3.86 9.73
C LEU A 277 -0.07 -3.89 11.15
N SER A 278 -1.24 -4.51 11.31
CA SER A 278 -1.87 -4.78 12.60
C SER A 278 -1.87 -6.28 12.85
N ASN A 279 -1.12 -6.73 13.86
CA ASN A 279 -1.21 -8.10 14.36
C ASN A 279 -2.51 -8.23 15.16
N ARG A 280 -3.56 -8.79 14.55
CA ARG A 280 -4.68 -9.39 15.29
C ARG A 280 -4.60 -10.90 15.14
N VAL A 281 -4.13 -11.56 16.20
CA VAL A 281 -4.37 -12.98 16.43
C VAL A 281 -5.85 -13.12 16.82
N GLY A 282 -6.62 -13.80 15.99
CA GLY A 282 -7.97 -14.23 16.36
C GLY A 282 -7.87 -15.44 17.27
N SER A 283 -8.20 -15.27 18.56
CA SER A 283 -8.45 -16.40 19.45
C SER A 283 -9.81 -17.03 19.12
N ALA A 284 -9.78 -18.35 19.10
CA ALA A 284 -10.82 -19.24 18.63
C ALA A 284 -12.11 -19.23 19.48
N THR A 285 -13.19 -19.57 18.77
CA THR A 285 -14.40 -20.24 19.24
C THR A 285 -14.29 -20.90 20.63
N SER A 286 -15.15 -20.45 21.54
CA SER A 286 -15.60 -21.24 22.70
C SER A 286 -16.84 -22.06 22.32
N PRO A 287 -17.05 -23.24 22.93
CA PRO A 287 -17.94 -24.30 22.45
C PRO A 287 -19.42 -23.93 22.39
#